data_AF-A0A2D6SXJ9-F1
#
_entry.id   AF-A0A2D6SXJ9-F1
#
_cell.length_a   1.000
_cell.length_b   1.000
_cell.length_c   1.000
_cell.angle_alpha   90.00
_cell.angle_beta   90.00
_cell.angle_gamma   90.00
#
_symmetry.space_group_name_H-M   'P 1'
#
loop_
_entity.id
_entity.type
_entity.pdbx_description
1 polymer ?
#
loop_
_entity_poly.entity_id
_entity_poly.type
_entity_poly.pdbx_seq_one_letter_code
_entity_poly.pdbx_strand_id
1 'polypeptide(L)'
;MGVLRCRACVCGLLVCLLLTEWAVPIRGVDPPAEGKSLAVPDLDNGMLVRHKSGVFLTVDGNRLEDLSSEQVAALRLLDEALAALRKPEQRIWSAAVLEVLGRSGDEQALLHVHQVYESDPARRDDVAWALTRLVERGKLRMPDWRVLVRSLKVVEGAQARAVMQALARFRQRANKSAWIRQAILVGLAQDEAGQADAVRLLETWTGKRQGNAEEPVNAQLESWSAWFAKQYPDAPPAQLPKDAPGSRWKLADVQRALGADKEPPNDAEAGWAAFEKAQCAKCHQFGARGEKLGPDLTNVSRRLQRKEILLATLFPAYDLPDEYSSVRVQTRKGIVHAGMMTQVDVKTITIVGADAKPMVIAKSDVEQIQPDATSIMPAGLLEPLTLEEIVALFAYMQHPPEPR
;
A
#
# COMPACT_ATOMS: atom_id res chain seq x y z
N MET A 1 35.40 -10.76 58.05
CA MET A 1 34.44 -9.74 57.58
C MET A 1 34.27 -9.93 56.09
N GLY A 2 33.13 -10.24 55.47
CA GLY A 2 31.79 -10.61 55.89
C GLY A 2 31.13 -11.13 54.61
N VAL A 3 30.62 -12.35 54.63
CA VAL A 3 29.94 -12.98 53.49
C VAL A 3 28.55 -12.36 53.38
N LEU A 4 28.30 -11.53 52.36
CA LEU A 4 26.94 -11.12 52.01
C LEU A 4 26.51 -11.77 50.69
N ARG A 5 25.43 -12.55 50.81
CA ARG A 5 24.70 -13.23 49.74
C ARG A 5 24.19 -12.21 48.71
N CYS A 6 24.55 -12.43 47.44
CA CYS A 6 23.92 -11.74 46.31
C CYS A 6 22.50 -12.31 46.13
N ARG A 7 21.47 -11.50 46.42
CA ARG A 7 20.07 -11.82 46.10
C ARG A 7 19.88 -11.70 44.59
N ALA A 8 19.30 -12.75 44.00
CA ALA A 8 18.81 -12.76 42.63
C ALA A 8 17.78 -11.64 42.41
N CYS A 9 17.99 -10.83 41.38
CA CYS A 9 16.99 -9.90 40.85
C CYS A 9 15.95 -10.73 40.07
N VAL A 10 14.85 -11.07 40.73
CA VAL A 10 13.62 -11.50 40.06
C VAL A 10 12.95 -10.23 39.53
N CYS A 11 13.24 -9.86 38.30
CA CYS A 11 12.53 -8.79 37.58
C CYS A 11 12.02 -9.38 36.27
N GLY A 12 10.93 -10.13 36.36
CA GLY A 12 10.33 -10.81 35.23
C GLY A 12 9.13 -11.61 35.68
N LEU A 13 8.07 -10.93 36.12
CA LEU A 13 6.71 -11.49 36.24
C LEU A 13 5.63 -10.51 36.74
N LEU A 14 5.83 -9.18 36.66
CA LEU A 14 4.86 -8.20 37.18
C LEU A 14 4.42 -7.11 36.19
N VAL A 15 4.39 -7.42 34.88
CA VAL A 15 3.77 -6.55 33.86
C VAL A 15 2.51 -7.18 33.24
N CYS A 16 2.14 -8.40 33.66
CA CYS A 16 1.04 -9.15 33.04
C CYS A 16 -0.30 -9.14 33.81
N LEU A 17 -0.45 -8.38 34.89
CA LEU A 17 -1.64 -8.44 35.76
C LEU A 17 -2.30 -7.09 36.11
N LEU A 18 -1.97 -6.00 35.41
CA LEU A 18 -2.65 -4.69 35.59
C LEU A 18 -3.23 -4.11 34.29
N LEU A 19 -3.28 -4.89 33.20
CA LEU A 19 -3.93 -4.48 31.95
C LEU A 19 -5.38 -4.98 31.80
N THR A 20 -5.96 -5.57 32.85
CA THR A 20 -7.31 -6.17 32.79
C THR A 20 -8.44 -5.26 33.28
N GLU A 21 -8.16 -4.04 33.75
CA GLU A 21 -9.21 -3.11 34.24
C GLU A 21 -9.38 -1.82 33.41
N TRP A 22 -8.65 -1.66 32.29
CA TRP A 22 -8.81 -0.51 31.37
C TRP A 22 -9.42 -0.91 30.02
N ALA A 23 -10.25 -1.96 30.01
CA ALA A 23 -11.10 -2.26 28.88
C ALA A 23 -12.26 -1.25 28.84
N VAL A 24 -12.01 -0.05 28.28
CA VAL A 24 -13.11 0.83 27.87
C VAL A 24 -13.99 0.03 26.91
N PRO A 25 -15.27 -0.19 27.22
CA PRO A 25 -16.14 -0.98 26.35
C PRO A 25 -16.51 -0.13 25.14
N ILE A 26 -15.67 -0.12 24.11
CA ILE A 26 -16.01 0.54 22.84
C ILE A 26 -17.02 -0.35 22.11
N ARG A 27 -18.33 -0.07 22.28
CA ARG A 27 -19.43 -0.77 21.61
C ARG A 27 -19.84 -0.09 20.29
N GLY A 28 -20.05 -0.87 19.23
CA GLY A 28 -21.13 -0.66 18.25
C GLY A 28 -20.85 0.11 16.94
N VAL A 29 -20.36 -0.62 15.93
CA VAL A 29 -20.72 -0.69 14.49
C VAL A 29 -21.54 0.48 13.88
N ASP A 30 -20.86 1.29 13.06
CA ASP A 30 -21.27 2.11 11.90
C ASP A 30 -20.39 3.38 11.83
N PRO A 31 -20.09 3.92 10.62
CA PRO A 31 -19.32 5.17 10.48
C PRO A 31 -19.86 6.20 11.46
N PRO A 32 -19.01 6.92 12.22
CA PRO A 32 -19.52 7.79 13.26
C PRO A 32 -20.40 8.83 12.60
N ALA A 33 -21.70 8.78 12.85
CA ALA A 33 -22.61 9.84 12.48
C ALA A 33 -22.10 11.16 13.07
N GLU A 34 -22.46 12.27 12.44
CA GLU A 34 -22.21 13.60 13.00
C GLU A 34 -22.63 13.64 14.48
N GLY A 35 -21.77 14.17 15.35
CA GLY A 35 -22.04 14.25 16.80
C GLY A 35 -21.59 13.04 17.62
N LYS A 36 -21.08 11.94 17.03
CA LYS A 36 -20.37 10.91 17.82
C LYS A 36 -19.05 11.47 18.34
N SER A 37 -18.69 11.06 19.56
CA SER A 37 -17.44 11.41 20.20
C SER A 37 -16.74 10.20 20.83
N LEU A 38 -15.43 10.30 21.01
CA LEU A 38 -14.59 9.31 21.69
C LEU A 38 -13.75 10.03 22.73
N ALA A 39 -13.75 9.53 23.96
CA ALA A 39 -12.89 10.06 25.01
C ALA A 39 -11.41 9.79 24.65
N VAL A 40 -10.56 10.78 24.89
CA VAL A 40 -9.11 10.63 24.78
C VAL A 40 -8.57 10.32 26.16
N PRO A 41 -8.04 9.11 26.40
CA PRO A 41 -7.42 8.77 27.68
C PRO A 41 -6.32 9.78 28.04
N ASP A 42 -6.12 10.00 29.33
CA ASP A 42 -5.09 10.90 29.88
C ASP A 42 -5.24 12.38 29.48
N LEU A 43 -6.43 12.79 29.00
CA LEU A 43 -6.82 14.19 28.85
C LEU A 43 -8.14 14.45 29.58
N ASP A 44 -8.10 15.28 30.63
CA ASP A 44 -9.29 15.69 31.35
C ASP A 44 -10.29 16.38 30.40
N ASN A 45 -11.51 15.85 30.33
CA ASN A 45 -12.57 16.29 29.41
C ASN A 45 -12.14 16.34 27.92
N GLY A 46 -11.10 15.59 27.54
CA GLY A 46 -10.60 15.48 26.18
C GLY A 46 -11.47 14.55 25.34
N MET A 47 -12.04 15.06 24.26
CA MET A 47 -12.92 14.29 23.36
C MET A 47 -12.50 14.49 21.90
N LEU A 48 -12.42 13.41 21.14
CA LEU A 48 -12.46 13.46 19.68
C LEU A 48 -13.91 13.59 19.24
N VAL A 49 -14.24 14.63 18.49
CA VAL A 49 -15.61 14.93 18.06
C VAL A 49 -15.67 15.04 16.54
N ARG A 50 -16.62 14.33 15.93
CA ARG A 50 -16.86 14.41 14.48
C ARG A 50 -17.89 15.49 14.15
N HIS A 51 -17.46 16.43 13.33
CA HIS A 51 -18.29 17.48 12.74
C HIS A 51 -18.42 17.28 11.21
N LYS A 52 -19.32 18.03 10.56
CA LYS A 52 -19.43 18.03 9.08
C LYS A 52 -18.14 18.40 8.37
N SER A 53 -17.33 19.26 8.98
CA SER A 53 -16.07 19.78 8.43
C SER A 53 -14.83 18.94 8.76
N GLY A 54 -14.99 17.83 9.51
CA GLY A 54 -13.89 16.95 9.90
C GLY A 54 -13.97 16.53 11.36
N VAL A 55 -12.92 15.85 11.83
CA VAL A 55 -12.76 15.46 13.23
C VAL A 55 -11.84 16.42 13.96
N PHE A 56 -12.17 16.77 15.20
CA PHE A 56 -11.39 17.68 16.02
C PHE A 56 -11.22 17.14 17.44
N LEU A 57 -10.10 17.48 18.08
CA LEU A 57 -9.97 17.36 19.53
C LEU A 57 -10.71 18.54 20.17
N THR A 58 -11.50 18.26 21.20
CA THR A 58 -12.10 19.25 22.07
C THR A 58 -11.67 19.02 23.51
N VAL A 59 -11.36 20.09 24.25
CA VAL A 59 -11.10 20.05 25.70
C VAL A 59 -12.04 21.04 26.36
N ASP A 60 -12.78 20.59 27.37
CA ASP A 60 -13.86 21.36 28.01
C ASP A 60 -14.89 21.90 27.00
N GLY A 61 -15.16 21.13 25.94
CA GLY A 61 -16.06 21.50 24.85
C GLY A 61 -15.48 22.49 23.83
N ASN A 62 -14.26 22.99 24.04
CA ASN A 62 -13.59 23.92 23.12
C ASN A 62 -12.79 23.15 22.07
N ARG A 63 -13.10 23.38 20.79
CA ARG A 63 -12.34 22.83 19.66
C ARG A 63 -10.93 23.40 19.61
N LEU A 64 -9.95 22.51 19.46
CA LEU A 64 -8.54 22.86 19.36
C LEU A 64 -8.07 22.77 17.91
N GLU A 65 -7.41 23.84 17.44
CA GLU A 65 -6.78 23.89 16.11
C GLU A 65 -5.30 23.47 16.15
N ASP A 66 -4.61 23.92 17.20
CA ASP A 66 -3.22 23.59 17.48
C ASP A 66 -3.17 22.78 18.78
N LEU A 67 -2.22 21.84 18.88
CA LEU A 67 -2.16 20.87 19.96
C LEU A 67 -0.95 21.14 20.86
N SER A 68 -1.12 20.97 22.17
CA SER A 68 0.01 20.91 23.11
C SER A 68 0.76 19.58 23.00
N SER A 69 1.99 19.51 23.50
CA SER A 69 2.78 18.26 23.51
C SER A 69 2.09 17.14 24.29
N GLU A 70 1.36 17.48 25.35
CA GLU A 70 0.55 16.55 26.15
C GLU A 70 -0.61 15.97 25.32
N GLN A 71 -1.33 16.83 24.58
CA GLN A 71 -2.44 16.41 23.72
C GLN A 71 -1.96 15.53 22.56
N VAL A 72 -0.81 15.86 21.97
CA VAL A 72 -0.18 15.03 20.94
C VAL A 72 0.20 13.67 21.51
N ALA A 73 0.80 13.62 22.71
CA ALA A 73 1.17 12.36 23.35
C ALA A 73 -0.06 11.48 23.63
N ALA A 74 -1.13 12.04 24.19
CA ALA A 74 -2.36 11.32 24.47
C ALA A 74 -3.03 10.77 23.20
N LEU A 75 -3.08 11.57 22.12
CA LEU A 75 -3.62 11.12 20.83
C LEU A 75 -2.76 10.02 20.20
N ARG A 76 -1.44 10.06 20.33
CA ARG A 76 -0.56 8.99 19.84
C ARG A 76 -0.80 7.67 20.58
N LEU A 77 -0.92 7.72 21.90
CA LEU A 77 -1.24 6.54 22.72
C LEU A 77 -2.62 5.98 22.35
N LEU A 78 -3.61 6.84 22.13
CA LEU A 78 -4.92 6.43 21.65
C LEU A 78 -4.86 5.77 20.27
N ASP A 79 -4.06 6.33 19.34
CA ASP A 79 -3.87 5.76 18.00
C ASP A 79 -3.31 4.33 18.07
N GLU A 80 -2.25 4.14 18.86
CA GLU A 80 -1.59 2.86 19.06
C GLU A 80 -2.54 1.83 19.70
N ALA A 81 -3.29 2.24 20.72
CA ALA A 81 -4.28 1.40 21.39
C ALA A 81 -5.41 0.96 20.42
N LEU A 82 -5.95 1.87 19.62
CA LEU A 82 -6.99 1.57 18.64
C LEU A 82 -6.46 0.66 17.53
N ALA A 83 -5.25 0.90 17.03
CA ALA A 83 -4.62 0.09 15.99
C ALA A 83 -4.33 -1.34 16.46
N ALA A 84 -3.91 -1.52 17.73
CA ALA A 84 -3.64 -2.82 18.32
C ALA A 84 -4.88 -3.74 18.37
N LEU A 85 -6.08 -3.17 18.41
CA LEU A 85 -7.33 -3.96 18.43
C LEU A 85 -7.58 -4.68 17.10
N ARG A 86 -7.06 -4.17 15.97
CA ARG A 86 -7.26 -4.71 14.61
C ARG A 86 -8.74 -4.95 14.23
N LYS A 87 -9.65 -4.15 14.79
CA LYS A 87 -11.10 -4.29 14.54
C LYS A 87 -11.58 -3.27 13.50
N PRO A 88 -12.33 -3.68 12.46
CA PRO A 88 -12.85 -2.78 11.44
C PRO A 88 -13.61 -1.58 12.01
N GLU A 89 -14.42 -1.79 13.04
CA GLU A 89 -15.19 -0.72 13.69
C GLU A 89 -14.30 0.32 14.41
N GLN A 90 -13.10 -0.07 14.85
CA GLN A 90 -12.15 0.82 15.51
C GLN A 90 -11.29 1.59 14.51
N ARG A 91 -11.16 1.08 13.28
CA ARG A 91 -10.39 1.72 12.22
C ARG A 91 -10.84 3.16 12.01
N ILE A 92 -12.14 3.41 12.09
CA ILE A 92 -12.68 4.76 11.85
C ILE A 92 -12.17 5.76 12.90
N TRP A 93 -12.08 5.35 14.17
CA TRP A 93 -11.51 6.20 15.21
C TRP A 93 -10.01 6.37 15.06
N SER A 94 -9.28 5.33 14.67
CA SER A 94 -7.85 5.44 14.38
C SER A 94 -7.58 6.40 13.20
N ALA A 95 -8.43 6.40 12.16
CA ALA A 95 -8.35 7.34 11.06
C ALA A 95 -8.66 8.78 11.52
N ALA A 96 -9.62 8.93 12.42
CA ALA A 96 -10.01 10.19 13.03
C ALA A 96 -8.86 10.81 13.86
N VAL A 97 -8.14 9.99 14.63
CA VAL A 97 -6.94 10.41 15.37
C VAL A 97 -5.86 10.91 14.42
N LEU A 98 -5.55 10.14 13.35
CA LEU A 98 -4.59 10.57 12.34
C LEU A 98 -4.98 11.89 11.68
N GLU A 99 -6.28 12.11 11.39
CA GLU A 99 -6.76 13.37 10.81
C GLU A 99 -6.46 14.56 11.72
N VAL A 100 -6.69 14.43 13.04
CA VAL A 100 -6.40 15.48 14.03
C VAL A 100 -4.90 15.72 14.14
N LEU A 101 -4.10 14.65 14.27
CA LEU A 101 -2.64 14.75 14.33
C LEU A 101 -2.06 15.39 13.06
N GLY A 102 -2.50 14.94 11.89
CA GLY A 102 -2.06 15.45 10.59
C GLY A 102 -2.45 16.91 10.37
N ARG A 103 -3.64 17.33 10.82
CA ARG A 103 -4.09 18.73 10.72
C ARG A 103 -3.31 19.68 11.63
N SER A 104 -2.84 19.22 12.78
CA SER A 104 -2.28 20.08 13.84
C SER A 104 -1.09 20.93 13.40
N GLY A 105 -0.25 20.43 12.49
CA GLY A 105 1.00 21.08 12.12
C GLY A 105 2.15 20.85 13.11
N ASP A 106 1.91 20.16 14.23
CA ASP A 106 2.93 19.82 15.22
C ASP A 106 3.93 18.79 14.67
N GLU A 107 5.22 18.95 15.00
CA GLU A 107 6.28 18.13 14.43
C GLU A 107 6.22 16.68 14.94
N GLN A 108 5.94 16.47 16.24
CA GLN A 108 5.84 15.13 16.81
C GLN A 108 4.58 14.40 16.32
N ALA A 109 3.48 15.12 16.16
CA ALA A 109 2.26 14.59 15.55
C ALA A 109 2.53 14.13 14.11
N LEU A 110 3.22 14.94 13.31
CA LEU A 110 3.51 14.60 11.91
C LEU A 110 4.55 13.49 11.78
N LEU A 111 5.52 13.40 12.69
CA LEU A 111 6.43 12.25 12.76
C LEU A 111 5.67 10.95 13.02
N HIS A 112 4.70 10.95 13.94
CA HIS A 112 3.82 9.80 14.18
C HIS A 112 3.01 9.42 12.93
N VAL A 113 2.36 10.40 12.30
CA VAL A 113 1.57 10.18 11.07
C VAL A 113 2.44 9.55 9.97
N HIS A 114 3.68 10.03 9.79
CA HIS A 114 4.63 9.45 8.84
C HIS A 114 5.08 8.05 9.23
N GLN A 115 5.34 7.81 10.52
CA GLN A 115 5.71 6.48 11.01
C GLN A 115 4.61 5.45 10.70
N VAL A 116 3.34 5.80 10.93
CA VAL A 116 2.20 4.93 10.59
C VAL A 116 2.18 4.58 9.11
N TYR A 117 2.51 5.52 8.21
CA TYR A 117 2.58 5.23 6.77
C TYR A 117 3.60 4.14 6.42
N GLU A 118 4.76 4.17 7.09
CA GLU A 118 5.84 3.21 6.84
C GLU A 118 5.57 1.87 7.50
N SER A 119 5.01 1.85 8.72
CA SER A 119 4.86 0.64 9.52
C SER A 119 3.55 -0.11 9.31
N ASP A 120 2.49 0.57 8.86
CA ASP A 120 1.15 -0.01 8.72
C ASP A 120 0.57 0.24 7.32
N PRO A 121 0.78 -0.71 6.37
CA PRO A 121 0.24 -0.60 5.02
C PRO A 121 -1.27 -0.38 4.98
N ALA A 122 -2.03 -0.99 5.89
CA ALA A 122 -3.50 -0.97 5.89
C ALA A 122 -4.07 0.43 6.22
N ARG A 123 -3.25 1.34 6.75
CA ARG A 123 -3.64 2.70 7.16
C ARG A 123 -3.01 3.80 6.29
N ARG A 124 -2.33 3.44 5.21
CA ARG A 124 -1.63 4.42 4.33
C ARG A 124 -2.57 5.42 3.66
N ASP A 125 -3.79 4.98 3.33
CA ASP A 125 -4.87 5.81 2.82
C ASP A 125 -5.38 6.80 3.88
N ASP A 126 -5.53 6.35 5.14
CA ASP A 126 -5.90 7.20 6.28
C ASP A 126 -4.82 8.27 6.56
N VAL A 127 -3.54 7.89 6.51
CA VAL A 127 -2.42 8.84 6.61
C VAL A 127 -2.43 9.84 5.46
N ALA A 128 -2.62 9.37 4.22
CA ALA A 128 -2.66 10.26 3.06
C ALA A 128 -3.78 11.31 3.22
N TRP A 129 -4.97 10.87 3.64
CA TRP A 129 -6.10 11.74 3.96
C TRP A 129 -5.74 12.77 5.03
N ALA A 130 -5.15 12.34 6.14
CA ALA A 130 -4.74 13.23 7.22
C ALA A 130 -3.78 14.34 6.76
N LEU A 131 -2.76 14.00 5.96
CA LEU A 131 -1.78 14.97 5.46
C LEU A 131 -2.39 16.00 4.50
N THR A 132 -3.47 15.68 3.78
CA THR A 132 -4.17 16.66 2.93
C THR A 132 -4.79 17.79 3.75
N ARG A 133 -5.18 17.55 5.00
CA ARG A 133 -5.75 18.58 5.90
C ARG A 133 -4.77 19.70 6.22
N LEU A 134 -3.49 19.37 6.36
CA LEU A 134 -2.44 20.38 6.60
C LEU A 134 -2.19 21.22 5.34
N VAL A 135 -2.22 20.58 4.18
CA VAL A 135 -2.13 21.26 2.88
C VAL A 135 -3.31 22.21 2.67
N GLU A 136 -4.52 21.83 3.08
CA GLU A 136 -5.71 22.69 3.08
C GLU A 136 -5.50 23.98 3.89
N ARG A 137 -4.83 23.90 5.06
CA ARG A 137 -4.40 25.05 5.87
C ARG A 137 -3.26 25.88 5.24
N GLY A 138 -2.82 25.54 4.02
CA GLY A 138 -1.76 26.26 3.30
C GLY A 138 -0.34 25.91 3.75
N LYS A 139 -0.16 24.87 4.56
CA LYS A 139 1.15 24.42 5.05
C LYS A 139 1.67 23.30 4.14
N LEU A 140 2.65 23.62 3.31
CA LEU A 140 3.25 22.69 2.35
C LEU A 140 4.61 22.21 2.85
N ARG A 141 4.73 20.92 3.21
CA ARG A 141 5.99 20.34 3.70
C ARG A 141 6.50 19.29 2.72
N MET A 142 7.80 19.34 2.42
CA MET A 142 8.42 18.39 1.49
C MET A 142 8.36 16.91 1.94
N PRO A 143 8.48 16.58 3.24
CA PRO A 143 8.20 15.23 3.71
C PRO A 143 6.79 14.77 3.33
N ASP A 144 5.76 15.60 3.54
CA ASP A 144 4.36 15.25 3.26
C ASP A 144 4.14 14.99 1.77
N TRP A 145 4.78 15.79 0.90
CA TRP A 145 4.75 15.58 -0.55
C TRP A 145 5.19 14.17 -0.94
N ARG A 146 6.27 13.65 -0.34
CA ARG A 146 6.78 12.30 -0.65
C ARG A 146 5.79 11.22 -0.26
N VAL A 147 5.14 11.36 0.90
CA VAL A 147 4.10 10.44 1.35
C VAL A 147 2.91 10.50 0.40
N LEU A 148 2.39 11.70 0.11
CA LEU A 148 1.24 11.90 -0.77
C LEU A 148 1.46 11.32 -2.18
N VAL A 149 2.64 11.49 -2.80
CA VAL A 149 2.95 10.90 -4.11
C VAL A 149 2.93 9.36 -4.03
N ARG A 150 3.55 8.77 -3.00
CA ARG A 150 3.55 7.31 -2.81
C ARG A 150 2.15 6.77 -2.52
N SER A 151 1.28 7.59 -1.93
CA SER A 151 -0.10 7.21 -1.61
C SER A 151 -1.01 7.09 -2.83
N LEU A 152 -0.66 7.66 -3.99
CA LEU A 152 -1.47 7.54 -5.21
C LEU A 152 -1.75 6.09 -5.64
N LYS A 153 -0.97 5.11 -5.14
CA LYS A 153 -1.17 3.67 -5.38
C LYS A 153 -2.20 2.99 -4.48
N VAL A 154 -2.58 3.63 -3.37
CA VAL A 154 -3.49 3.04 -2.37
C VAL A 154 -4.76 3.86 -2.14
N VAL A 155 -4.80 5.14 -2.50
CA VAL A 155 -5.98 6.00 -2.28
C VAL A 155 -7.04 5.79 -3.35
N GLU A 156 -8.31 5.87 -2.94
CA GLU A 156 -9.49 5.70 -3.80
C GLU A 156 -10.52 6.80 -3.51
N GLY A 157 -11.52 6.94 -4.39
CA GLY A 157 -12.63 7.90 -4.26
C GLY A 157 -12.22 9.28 -3.73
N ALA A 158 -12.88 9.74 -2.66
CA ALA A 158 -12.63 11.06 -2.07
C ALA A 158 -11.19 11.26 -1.58
N GLN A 159 -10.52 10.20 -1.10
CA GLN A 159 -9.12 10.29 -0.67
C GLN A 159 -8.20 10.53 -1.88
N ALA A 160 -8.41 9.82 -2.99
CA ALA A 160 -7.66 10.02 -4.21
C ALA A 160 -7.79 11.46 -4.72
N ARG A 161 -9.01 12.00 -4.74
CA ARG A 161 -9.27 13.38 -5.13
C ARG A 161 -8.54 14.38 -4.23
N ALA A 162 -8.65 14.23 -2.92
CA ALA A 162 -7.97 15.11 -1.95
C ALA A 162 -6.44 15.07 -2.12
N VAL A 163 -5.85 13.88 -2.33
CA VAL A 163 -4.41 13.73 -2.55
C VAL A 163 -3.97 14.38 -3.86
N MET A 164 -4.70 14.18 -4.96
CA MET A 164 -4.37 14.80 -6.25
C MET A 164 -4.45 16.33 -6.18
N GLN A 165 -5.50 16.87 -5.55
CA GLN A 165 -5.65 18.30 -5.31
C GLN A 165 -4.53 18.85 -4.43
N ALA A 166 -4.16 18.16 -3.37
CA ALA A 166 -3.07 18.55 -2.49
C ALA A 166 -1.73 18.57 -3.24
N LEU A 167 -1.41 17.52 -4.01
CA LEU A 167 -0.18 17.43 -4.79
C LEU A 167 -0.04 18.53 -5.84
N ALA A 168 -1.15 18.96 -6.45
CA ALA A 168 -1.16 20.05 -7.42
C ALA A 168 -0.80 21.42 -6.81
N ARG A 169 -0.88 21.58 -5.48
CA ARG A 169 -0.51 22.82 -4.77
C ARG A 169 0.98 22.93 -4.49
N PHE A 170 1.74 21.84 -4.57
CA PHE A 170 3.18 21.88 -4.33
C PHE A 170 3.93 22.43 -5.54
N ARG A 171 4.98 23.23 -5.28
CA ARG A 171 5.92 23.65 -6.33
C ARG A 171 6.72 22.47 -6.87
N GLN A 172 6.96 21.44 -6.06
CA GLN A 172 7.63 20.22 -6.48
C GLN A 172 6.75 19.44 -7.45
N ARG A 173 7.33 19.09 -8.59
CA ARG A 173 6.70 18.26 -9.62
C ARG A 173 7.29 16.85 -9.60
N ALA A 174 6.48 15.86 -9.94
CA ALA A 174 6.98 14.51 -10.20
C ALA A 174 7.62 14.45 -11.60
N ASN A 175 8.81 13.87 -11.69
CA ASN A 175 9.54 13.70 -12.95
C ASN A 175 9.85 12.22 -13.27
N LYS A 176 9.48 11.30 -12.38
CA LYS A 176 9.64 9.86 -12.61
C LYS A 176 8.44 9.31 -13.38
N SER A 177 8.68 8.48 -14.39
CA SER A 177 7.64 7.82 -15.19
C SER A 177 6.64 7.08 -14.30
N ALA A 178 7.11 6.32 -13.30
CA ALA A 178 6.25 5.60 -12.36
C ALA A 178 5.23 6.49 -11.63
N TRP A 179 5.60 7.71 -11.24
CA TRP A 179 4.69 8.63 -10.54
C TRP A 179 3.67 9.27 -11.48
N ILE A 180 4.11 9.63 -12.69
CA ILE A 180 3.20 10.14 -13.74
C ILE A 180 2.20 9.05 -14.12
N ARG A 181 2.68 7.81 -14.31
CA ARG A 181 1.84 6.63 -14.54
C ARG A 181 0.80 6.47 -13.44
N GLN A 182 1.22 6.54 -12.18
CA GLN A 182 0.30 6.36 -11.06
C GLN A 182 -0.77 7.45 -11.00
N ALA A 183 -0.43 8.70 -11.34
CA ALA A 183 -1.41 9.79 -11.46
C ALA A 183 -2.44 9.55 -12.58
N ILE A 184 -2.02 8.98 -13.71
CA ILE A 184 -2.94 8.56 -14.78
C ILE A 184 -3.85 7.42 -14.28
N LEU A 185 -3.27 6.37 -13.69
CA LEU A 185 -4.01 5.19 -13.22
C LEU A 185 -5.06 5.52 -12.17
N VAL A 186 -4.68 6.30 -11.14
CA VAL A 186 -5.65 6.71 -10.13
C VAL A 186 -6.75 7.57 -10.76
N GLY A 187 -6.41 8.45 -11.72
CA GLY A 187 -7.38 9.24 -12.46
C GLY A 187 -8.37 8.41 -13.26
N LEU A 188 -7.89 7.42 -14.02
CA LEU A 188 -8.74 6.50 -14.79
C LEU A 188 -9.72 5.72 -13.90
N ALA A 189 -9.36 5.47 -12.64
CA ALA A 189 -10.21 4.79 -11.66
C ALA A 189 -11.21 5.72 -10.95
N GLN A 190 -11.25 7.03 -11.26
CA GLN A 190 -12.18 7.98 -10.64
C GLN A 190 -13.44 8.25 -11.49
N ASP A 191 -14.41 8.88 -10.84
CA ASP A 191 -15.50 9.60 -11.49
C ASP A 191 -14.99 10.83 -12.27
N GLU A 192 -15.89 11.50 -13.01
CA GLU A 192 -15.56 12.65 -13.85
C GLU A 192 -14.82 13.77 -13.07
N ALA A 193 -15.23 14.02 -11.83
CA ALA A 193 -14.63 15.07 -11.00
C ALA A 193 -13.19 14.71 -10.60
N GLY A 194 -12.95 13.45 -10.22
CA GLY A 194 -11.61 12.96 -9.91
C GLY A 194 -10.72 12.80 -11.14
N GLN A 195 -11.29 12.48 -12.30
CA GLN A 195 -10.58 12.49 -13.58
C GLN A 195 -10.06 13.91 -13.90
N ALA A 196 -10.88 14.93 -13.63
CA ALA A 196 -10.45 16.33 -13.79
C ALA A 196 -9.36 16.74 -12.78
N ASP A 197 -9.41 16.22 -11.55
CA ASP A 197 -8.33 16.40 -10.57
C ASP A 197 -7.00 15.78 -11.07
N ALA A 198 -7.06 14.59 -11.68
CA ALA A 198 -5.90 13.91 -12.26
C ALA A 198 -5.30 14.67 -13.45
N VAL A 199 -6.13 15.14 -14.38
CA VAL A 199 -5.67 15.96 -15.52
C VAL A 199 -4.95 17.21 -15.01
N ARG A 200 -5.54 17.95 -14.06
CA ARG A 200 -4.88 19.13 -13.46
C ARG A 200 -3.53 18.80 -12.83
N LEU A 201 -3.43 17.67 -12.12
CA LEU A 201 -2.18 17.22 -11.53
C LEU A 201 -1.13 16.92 -12.61
N LEU A 202 -1.50 16.21 -13.67
CA LEU A 202 -0.62 15.85 -14.77
C LEU A 202 -0.13 17.08 -15.54
N GLU A 203 -1.01 18.04 -15.81
CA GLU A 203 -0.63 19.33 -16.41
C GLU A 203 0.35 20.09 -15.50
N THR A 204 0.10 20.10 -14.20
CA THR A 204 0.98 20.75 -13.21
C THR A 204 2.36 20.10 -13.20
N TRP A 205 2.43 18.77 -13.18
CA TRP A 205 3.69 18.04 -13.09
C TRP A 205 4.51 18.09 -14.38
N THR A 206 3.85 17.97 -15.53
CA THR A 206 4.54 17.85 -16.82
C THR A 206 4.68 19.19 -17.56
N GLY A 207 3.87 20.19 -17.22
CA GLY A 207 3.74 21.43 -17.99
C GLY A 207 3.16 21.24 -19.39
N LYS A 208 2.53 20.08 -19.66
CA LYS A 208 1.93 19.73 -20.95
C LYS A 208 0.41 19.63 -20.84
N ARG A 209 -0.28 19.72 -21.97
CA ARG A 209 -1.69 19.35 -22.12
C ARG A 209 -1.81 18.21 -23.12
N GLN A 210 -2.71 17.27 -22.87
CA GLN A 210 -3.02 16.16 -23.76
C GLN A 210 -4.53 16.15 -24.05
N GLY A 211 -4.91 15.77 -25.27
CA GLY A 211 -6.29 15.82 -25.74
C GLY A 211 -6.77 17.24 -26.10
N ASN A 212 -8.03 17.34 -26.51
CA ASN A 212 -8.71 18.62 -26.74
C ASN A 212 -9.45 19.06 -25.45
N ALA A 213 -9.42 20.36 -25.13
CA ALA A 213 -10.11 20.91 -23.98
C ALA A 213 -11.65 20.77 -24.05
N GLU A 214 -12.20 20.58 -25.25
CA GLU A 214 -13.64 20.34 -25.49
C GLU A 214 -14.02 18.86 -25.34
N GLU A 215 -13.05 17.94 -25.30
CA GLU A 215 -13.34 16.52 -25.11
C GLU A 215 -13.75 16.22 -23.66
N PRO A 216 -14.61 15.22 -23.46
CA PRO A 216 -14.86 14.64 -22.14
C PRO A 216 -13.55 14.29 -21.41
N VAL A 217 -13.49 14.52 -20.11
CA VAL A 217 -12.25 14.39 -19.33
C VAL A 217 -11.67 12.97 -19.33
N ASN A 218 -12.51 11.95 -19.48
CA ASN A 218 -12.04 10.57 -19.67
C ASN A 218 -11.24 10.41 -20.98
N ALA A 219 -11.67 11.05 -22.08
CA ALA A 219 -10.93 11.04 -23.34
C ALA A 219 -9.60 11.82 -23.24
N GLN A 220 -9.56 12.88 -22.43
CA GLN A 220 -8.31 13.57 -22.10
C GLN A 220 -7.34 12.65 -21.34
N LEU A 221 -7.83 11.85 -20.39
CA LEU A 221 -7.00 10.85 -19.69
C LEU A 221 -6.52 9.72 -20.61
N GLU A 222 -7.35 9.26 -21.55
CA GLU A 222 -6.89 8.30 -22.57
C GLU A 222 -5.78 8.91 -23.44
N SER A 223 -5.88 10.20 -23.76
CA SER A 223 -4.80 10.94 -24.44
C SER A 223 -3.53 11.01 -23.59
N TRP A 224 -3.65 11.16 -22.26
CA TRP A 224 -2.51 11.05 -21.34
C TRP A 224 -1.89 9.65 -21.33
N SER A 225 -2.70 8.59 -21.34
CA SER A 225 -2.23 7.21 -21.43
C SER A 225 -1.47 6.95 -22.72
N ALA A 226 -1.99 7.44 -23.86
CA ALA A 226 -1.34 7.34 -25.17
C ALA A 226 -0.01 8.13 -25.21
N TRP A 227 -0.01 9.35 -24.67
CA TRP A 227 1.21 10.15 -24.53
C TRP A 227 2.25 9.45 -23.66
N PHE A 228 1.83 8.85 -22.54
CA PHE A 228 2.71 8.13 -21.62
C PHE A 228 3.39 6.95 -22.33
N ALA A 229 2.64 6.13 -23.07
CA ALA A 229 3.18 5.00 -23.81
C ALA A 229 4.22 5.43 -24.87
N LYS A 230 4.01 6.58 -25.51
CA LYS A 230 4.97 7.14 -26.47
C LYS A 230 6.22 7.70 -25.78
N GLN A 231 6.05 8.36 -24.64
CA GLN A 231 7.13 9.02 -23.91
C GLN A 231 8.02 8.03 -23.14
N TYR A 232 7.43 6.93 -22.67
CA TYR A 232 8.09 5.91 -21.86
C TYR A 232 7.79 4.51 -22.41
N PRO A 233 8.31 4.16 -23.61
CA PRO A 233 7.99 2.89 -24.28
C PRO A 233 8.46 1.64 -23.51
N ASP A 234 9.47 1.79 -22.65
CA ASP A 234 10.01 0.71 -21.81
C ASP A 234 9.29 0.60 -20.45
N ALA A 235 8.36 1.52 -20.12
CA ALA A 235 7.61 1.48 -18.87
C ALA A 235 6.29 0.69 -19.04
N PRO A 236 5.77 0.06 -17.97
CA PRO A 236 4.45 -0.55 -18.01
C PRO A 236 3.37 0.45 -18.46
N PRO A 237 2.41 0.06 -19.30
CA PRO A 237 1.41 0.99 -19.83
C PRO A 237 0.57 1.60 -18.71
N ALA A 238 0.19 2.87 -18.88
CA ALA A 238 -0.70 3.59 -17.97
C ALA A 238 -2.17 3.22 -18.25
N GLN A 239 -2.50 1.93 -18.11
CA GLN A 239 -3.84 1.42 -18.35
C GLN A 239 -4.31 0.66 -17.11
N LEU A 240 -5.61 0.78 -16.80
CA LEU A 240 -6.21 -0.04 -15.75
C LEU A 240 -6.12 -1.52 -16.12
N PRO A 241 -5.94 -2.40 -15.11
CA PRO A 241 -5.93 -3.84 -15.35
C PRO A 241 -7.27 -4.27 -15.95
N LYS A 242 -7.24 -5.20 -16.89
CA LYS A 242 -8.44 -5.78 -17.50
C LYS A 242 -8.43 -7.28 -17.25
N ASP A 243 -9.50 -7.79 -16.63
CA ASP A 243 -9.66 -9.22 -16.43
C ASP A 243 -9.57 -9.96 -17.76
N ALA A 244 -8.82 -11.06 -17.79
CA ALA A 244 -8.68 -11.86 -19.01
C ALA A 244 -10.03 -12.42 -19.46
N PRO A 245 -10.31 -12.46 -20.79
CA PRO A 245 -11.50 -13.13 -21.31
C PRO A 245 -11.54 -14.59 -20.83
N GLY A 246 -12.70 -15.02 -20.31
CA GLY A 246 -12.88 -16.39 -19.82
C GLY A 246 -12.20 -16.73 -18.47
N SER A 247 -11.44 -15.81 -17.86
CA SER A 247 -10.91 -16.02 -16.50
C SER A 247 -12.06 -16.21 -15.51
N ARG A 248 -11.94 -17.24 -14.67
CA ARG A 248 -12.94 -17.57 -13.63
C ARG A 248 -12.99 -16.51 -12.53
N TRP A 249 -11.86 -15.87 -12.26
CA TRP A 249 -11.70 -14.96 -11.13
C TRP A 249 -11.54 -13.53 -11.59
N LYS A 250 -12.60 -12.74 -11.41
CA LYS A 250 -12.57 -11.30 -11.67
C LYS A 250 -12.07 -10.54 -10.45
N LEU A 251 -11.31 -9.47 -10.67
CA LEU A 251 -10.76 -8.64 -9.60
C LEU A 251 -11.83 -8.24 -8.57
N ALA A 252 -12.95 -7.71 -9.05
CA ALA A 252 -14.05 -7.23 -8.19
C ALA A 252 -14.68 -8.36 -7.35
N ASP A 253 -14.79 -9.57 -7.90
CA ASP A 253 -15.41 -10.70 -7.22
C ASP A 253 -14.50 -11.27 -6.14
N VAL A 254 -13.21 -11.44 -6.43
CA VAL A 254 -12.22 -11.88 -5.44
C VAL A 254 -12.05 -10.83 -4.35
N GLN A 255 -11.99 -9.55 -4.71
CA GLN A 255 -11.92 -8.46 -3.73
C GLN A 255 -13.12 -8.45 -2.79
N ARG A 256 -14.33 -8.71 -3.30
CA ARG A 256 -15.54 -8.86 -2.48
C ARG A 256 -15.44 -10.04 -1.51
N ALA A 257 -14.93 -11.18 -1.98
CA ALA A 257 -14.76 -12.38 -1.16
C ALA A 257 -13.69 -12.20 -0.08
N LEU A 258 -12.62 -11.47 -0.39
CA LEU A 258 -11.52 -11.12 0.54
C LEU A 258 -11.85 -9.93 1.46
N GLY A 259 -13.12 -9.52 1.55
CA GLY A 259 -13.57 -8.28 2.21
C GLY A 259 -12.87 -7.96 3.53
N ALA A 260 -12.62 -6.67 3.76
CA ALA A 260 -11.80 -6.17 4.87
C ALA A 260 -12.31 -6.60 6.26
N ASP A 261 -13.60 -6.86 6.41
CA ASP A 261 -14.27 -6.99 7.71
C ASP A 261 -14.29 -8.41 8.28
N LYS A 262 -13.80 -9.41 7.52
CA LYS A 262 -13.66 -10.78 7.99
C LYS A 262 -12.24 -11.24 7.76
N GLU A 263 -11.47 -11.30 8.86
CA GLU A 263 -10.23 -12.06 8.85
C GLU A 263 -10.62 -13.55 8.75
N PRO A 264 -10.25 -14.23 7.66
CA PRO A 264 -10.59 -15.64 7.54
C PRO A 264 -9.83 -16.42 8.62
N PRO A 265 -10.38 -17.52 9.14
CA PRO A 265 -9.62 -18.43 9.98
C PRO A 265 -8.30 -18.79 9.28
N ASN A 266 -7.17 -18.58 9.96
CA ASN A 266 -5.87 -18.93 9.42
C ASN A 266 -5.63 -20.44 9.60
N ASP A 267 -6.07 -21.24 8.61
CA ASP A 267 -5.61 -22.61 8.45
C ASP A 267 -4.32 -22.61 7.62
N ALA A 268 -3.19 -22.69 8.32
CA ALA A 268 -1.87 -22.59 7.69
C ALA A 268 -1.58 -23.73 6.70
N GLU A 269 -2.14 -24.93 6.91
CA GLU A 269 -1.93 -26.07 6.01
C GLU A 269 -2.81 -25.94 4.77
N ALA A 270 -4.08 -25.51 4.91
CA ALA A 270 -4.93 -25.20 3.76
C ALA A 270 -4.35 -24.05 2.91
N GLY A 271 -3.84 -23.02 3.57
CA GLY A 271 -3.19 -21.89 2.92
C GLY A 271 -1.90 -22.28 2.19
N TRP A 272 -1.06 -23.11 2.81
CA TRP A 272 0.13 -23.66 2.15
C TRP A 272 -0.23 -24.54 0.95
N ALA A 273 -1.23 -25.42 1.08
CA ALA A 273 -1.70 -26.24 -0.03
C ALA A 273 -2.19 -25.39 -1.21
N ALA A 274 -2.91 -24.29 -0.94
CA ALA A 274 -3.31 -23.33 -1.97
C ALA A 274 -2.11 -22.60 -2.59
N PHE A 275 -1.10 -22.23 -1.79
CA PHE A 275 0.15 -21.59 -2.24
C PHE A 275 0.95 -22.50 -3.19
N GLU A 276 1.03 -23.81 -2.88
CA GLU A 276 1.65 -24.80 -3.76
C GLU A 276 0.82 -25.07 -5.01
N LYS A 277 -0.50 -25.21 -4.87
CA LYS A 277 -1.42 -25.47 -5.98
C LYS A 277 -1.40 -24.31 -6.99
N ALA A 278 -1.36 -23.07 -6.52
CA ALA A 278 -1.16 -21.87 -7.34
C ALA A 278 0.28 -21.69 -7.85
N GLN A 279 1.19 -22.63 -7.56
CA GLN A 279 2.59 -22.63 -8.01
C GLN A 279 3.44 -21.48 -7.45
N CYS A 280 2.97 -20.76 -6.43
CA CYS A 280 3.70 -19.64 -5.83
C CYS A 280 5.05 -20.10 -5.25
N ALA A 281 5.09 -21.30 -4.65
CA ALA A 281 6.29 -21.89 -4.04
C ALA A 281 7.45 -22.15 -5.02
N LYS A 282 7.19 -22.21 -6.33
CA LYS A 282 8.24 -22.38 -7.36
C LYS A 282 9.16 -21.17 -7.48
N CYS A 283 8.68 -20.00 -7.08
CA CYS A 283 9.43 -18.76 -7.21
C CYS A 283 9.59 -18.03 -5.89
N HIS A 284 8.62 -18.14 -4.98
CA HIS A 284 8.57 -17.36 -3.76
C HIS A 284 8.74 -18.19 -2.51
N GLN A 285 9.50 -17.63 -1.57
CA GLN A 285 9.62 -18.14 -0.23
C GLN A 285 8.48 -17.59 0.65
N PHE A 286 7.98 -18.44 1.55
CA PHE A 286 7.16 -18.03 2.68
C PHE A 286 7.57 -18.82 3.93
N GLY A 287 8.03 -18.12 4.96
CA GLY A 287 8.69 -18.71 6.11
C GLY A 287 9.96 -19.46 5.69
N ALA A 288 10.00 -20.77 5.94
CA ALA A 288 11.12 -21.63 5.57
C ALA A 288 10.87 -22.49 4.32
N ARG A 289 9.73 -22.30 3.63
CA ARG A 289 9.31 -23.13 2.48
C ARG A 289 9.33 -22.30 1.18
N GLY A 290 9.56 -22.96 0.04
CA GLY A 290 9.58 -22.35 -1.29
C GLY A 290 10.97 -21.91 -1.77
N GLU A 291 11.03 -21.30 -2.95
CA GLU A 291 12.25 -20.90 -3.65
C GLU A 291 12.54 -19.39 -3.53
N LYS A 292 13.78 -18.98 -3.85
CA LYS A 292 14.26 -17.58 -3.74
C LYS A 292 14.48 -16.90 -5.10
N LEU A 293 13.62 -17.21 -6.08
CA LEU A 293 13.71 -16.60 -7.41
C LEU A 293 13.01 -15.23 -7.45
N GLY A 294 11.83 -15.14 -6.85
CA GLY A 294 11.06 -13.91 -6.67
C GLY A 294 11.21 -13.34 -5.26
N PRO A 295 10.54 -12.20 -4.97
CA PRO A 295 10.56 -11.59 -3.66
C PRO A 295 10.08 -12.53 -2.55
N ASP A 296 10.71 -12.47 -1.38
CA ASP A 296 10.24 -13.17 -0.18
C ASP A 296 8.86 -12.63 0.25
N LEU A 297 7.87 -13.52 0.29
CA LEU A 297 6.48 -13.20 0.63
C LEU A 297 6.18 -13.35 2.11
N THR A 298 7.11 -13.82 2.94
CA THR A 298 6.93 -14.04 4.39
C THR A 298 6.32 -12.83 5.07
N ASN A 299 6.85 -11.63 4.79
CA ASN A 299 6.39 -10.37 5.39
C ASN A 299 5.62 -9.49 4.39
N VAL A 300 4.97 -10.08 3.39
CA VAL A 300 4.29 -9.30 2.34
C VAL A 300 3.17 -8.41 2.92
N SER A 301 2.43 -8.90 3.91
CA SER A 301 1.35 -8.14 4.57
C SER A 301 1.84 -6.96 5.40
N ARG A 302 3.12 -6.97 5.83
CA ARG A 302 3.77 -5.83 6.49
C ARG A 302 4.25 -4.77 5.47
N ARG A 303 4.28 -5.10 4.18
CA ARG A 303 4.78 -4.22 3.11
C ARG A 303 3.65 -3.67 2.23
N LEU A 304 2.64 -4.49 1.94
CA LEU A 304 1.58 -4.22 0.98
C LEU A 304 0.20 -4.44 1.60
N GLN A 305 -0.78 -3.65 1.16
CA GLN A 305 -2.18 -3.89 1.47
C GLN A 305 -2.69 -5.16 0.77
N ARG A 306 -3.70 -5.81 1.34
CA ARG A 306 -4.35 -7.00 0.77
C ARG A 306 -4.76 -6.79 -0.70
N LYS A 307 -5.28 -5.61 -1.04
CA LYS A 307 -5.67 -5.24 -2.41
C LYS A 307 -4.47 -5.09 -3.35
N GLU A 308 -3.34 -4.58 -2.87
CA GLU A 308 -2.09 -4.49 -3.64
C GLU A 308 -1.58 -5.90 -3.95
N ILE A 309 -1.63 -6.81 -2.98
CA ILE A 309 -1.26 -8.23 -3.17
C ILE A 309 -2.17 -8.91 -4.20
N LEU A 310 -3.49 -8.68 -4.11
CA LEU A 310 -4.46 -9.23 -5.06
C LEU A 310 -4.21 -8.73 -6.48
N LEU A 311 -3.98 -7.44 -6.62
CA LEU A 311 -3.71 -6.81 -7.89
C LEU A 311 -2.43 -7.36 -8.53
N ALA A 312 -1.35 -7.49 -7.76
CA ALA A 312 -0.10 -8.11 -8.23
C ALA A 312 -0.27 -9.59 -8.58
N THR A 313 -1.14 -10.31 -7.89
CA THR A 313 -1.40 -11.74 -8.15
C THR A 313 -2.20 -11.95 -9.45
N LEU A 314 -3.25 -11.15 -9.67
CA LEU A 314 -4.10 -11.25 -10.87
C LEU A 314 -3.46 -10.61 -12.10
N PHE A 315 -2.68 -9.55 -11.91
CA PHE A 315 -2.06 -8.78 -12.99
C PHE A 315 -0.56 -8.58 -12.73
N PRO A 316 0.27 -9.62 -12.88
CA PRO A 316 1.69 -9.56 -12.47
C PRO A 316 2.54 -8.55 -13.24
N ALA A 317 2.09 -8.09 -14.40
CA ALA A 317 2.74 -7.05 -15.20
C ALA A 317 2.24 -5.62 -14.86
N TYR A 318 1.31 -5.47 -13.92
CA TYR A 318 0.70 -4.18 -13.59
C TYR A 318 1.64 -3.25 -12.81
N ASP A 319 2.42 -3.81 -11.88
CA ASP A 319 3.42 -3.09 -11.09
C ASP A 319 4.67 -3.97 -10.98
N LEU A 320 5.69 -3.66 -11.79
CA LEU A 320 6.95 -4.40 -11.86
C LEU A 320 8.04 -3.60 -11.16
N PRO A 321 8.53 -4.04 -9.98
CA PRO A 321 9.69 -3.42 -9.38
C PRO A 321 10.92 -3.57 -10.27
N ASP A 322 11.77 -2.54 -10.33
CA ASP A 322 12.97 -2.53 -11.16
C ASP A 322 13.88 -3.75 -10.92
N GLU A 323 13.98 -4.21 -9.67
CA GLU A 323 14.77 -5.38 -9.25
C GLU A 323 14.31 -6.70 -9.90
N TYR A 324 13.03 -6.81 -10.26
CA TYR A 324 12.43 -8.01 -10.85
C TYR A 324 11.97 -7.79 -12.29
N SER A 325 12.49 -6.74 -12.94
CA SER A 325 12.15 -6.42 -14.33
C SER A 325 12.71 -7.47 -15.29
N SER A 326 11.88 -7.84 -16.27
CA SER A 326 12.25 -8.79 -17.31
C SER A 326 13.08 -8.12 -18.41
N VAL A 327 13.87 -8.92 -19.11
CA VAL A 327 14.60 -8.53 -20.32
C VAL A 327 14.31 -9.49 -21.46
N ARG A 328 14.34 -8.98 -22.68
CA ARG A 328 14.47 -9.78 -23.90
C ARG A 328 15.92 -9.77 -24.37
N VAL A 329 16.50 -10.95 -24.50
CA VAL A 329 17.84 -11.17 -25.05
C VAL A 329 17.68 -11.75 -26.44
N GLN A 330 17.99 -10.95 -27.46
CA GLN A 330 18.13 -11.43 -28.83
C GLN A 330 19.55 -11.91 -29.07
N THR A 331 19.68 -13.13 -29.55
CA THR A 331 20.97 -13.72 -29.93
C THR A 331 21.27 -13.49 -31.41
N ARG A 332 22.55 -13.50 -31.79
CA ARG A 332 23.02 -13.40 -33.18
C ARG A 332 22.52 -14.51 -34.10
N LYS A 333 21.96 -15.59 -33.52
CA LYS A 333 21.33 -16.70 -34.24
C LYS A 333 19.82 -16.48 -34.46
N GLY A 334 19.29 -15.31 -34.08
CA GLY A 334 17.88 -14.95 -34.19
C GLY A 334 16.98 -15.56 -33.09
N ILE A 335 17.55 -16.25 -32.10
CA ILE A 335 16.78 -16.78 -30.96
C ILE A 335 16.55 -15.63 -29.97
N VAL A 336 15.30 -15.45 -29.55
CA VAL A 336 14.91 -14.50 -28.50
C VAL A 336 14.60 -15.25 -27.23
N HIS A 337 15.27 -14.89 -26.15
CA HIS A 337 14.95 -15.36 -24.80
C HIS A 337 14.32 -14.24 -24.00
N ALA A 338 13.34 -14.56 -23.16
CA ALA A 338 12.71 -13.62 -22.25
C ALA A 338 12.79 -14.14 -20.81
N GLY A 339 13.10 -13.27 -19.86
CA GLY A 339 13.19 -13.63 -18.46
C GLY A 339 13.84 -12.55 -17.61
N MET A 340 13.98 -12.81 -16.32
CA MET A 340 14.66 -11.93 -15.39
C MET A 340 16.16 -12.23 -15.40
N MET A 341 16.98 -11.19 -15.52
CA MET A 341 18.43 -11.32 -15.48
C MET A 341 18.90 -11.51 -14.05
N THR A 342 19.43 -12.68 -13.72
CA THR A 342 19.82 -13.05 -12.35
C THR A 342 21.32 -12.96 -12.10
N GLN A 343 22.14 -13.13 -13.15
CA GLN A 343 23.60 -13.06 -13.06
C GLN A 343 24.21 -12.47 -14.33
N VAL A 344 25.28 -11.69 -14.16
CA VAL A 344 26.07 -11.12 -15.25
C VAL A 344 27.55 -11.34 -14.94
N ASP A 345 28.15 -12.32 -15.61
CA ASP A 345 29.57 -12.67 -15.45
C ASP A 345 30.43 -12.07 -16.57
N VAL A 346 31.74 -12.33 -16.57
CA VAL A 346 32.66 -11.82 -17.60
C VAL A 346 32.28 -12.29 -19.01
N LYS A 347 31.88 -13.55 -19.17
CA LYS A 347 31.61 -14.16 -20.49
C LYS A 347 30.14 -14.51 -20.75
N THR A 348 29.32 -14.54 -19.72
CA THR A 348 27.95 -15.06 -19.77
C THR A 348 26.96 -14.12 -19.09
N ILE A 349 25.70 -14.25 -19.47
CA ILE A 349 24.56 -13.74 -18.72
C ILE A 349 23.64 -14.91 -18.40
N THR A 350 23.01 -14.88 -17.24
CA THR A 350 22.00 -15.86 -16.84
C THR A 350 20.66 -15.16 -16.71
N ILE A 351 19.67 -15.68 -17.42
CA ILE A 351 18.28 -15.24 -17.35
C ILE A 351 17.41 -16.40 -16.84
N VAL A 352 16.36 -16.11 -16.10
CA VAL A 352 15.41 -17.10 -15.61
C VAL A 352 14.01 -16.76 -16.13
N GLY A 353 13.38 -17.72 -16.79
CA GLY A 353 12.02 -17.59 -17.32
C GLY A 353 10.93 -18.00 -16.32
N ALA A 354 9.69 -18.01 -16.80
CA ALA A 354 8.51 -18.39 -16.00
C ALA A 354 8.50 -19.86 -15.54
N ASP A 355 9.32 -20.73 -16.15
CA ASP A 355 9.48 -22.13 -15.75
C ASP A 355 10.52 -22.31 -14.62
N ALA A 356 11.05 -21.20 -14.09
CA ALA A 356 12.10 -21.13 -13.07
C ALA A 356 13.42 -21.82 -13.47
N LYS A 357 13.67 -22.05 -14.77
CA LYS A 357 14.92 -22.64 -15.25
C LYS A 357 15.92 -21.57 -15.68
N PRO A 358 17.18 -21.64 -15.22
CA PRO A 358 18.22 -20.73 -15.68
C PRO A 358 18.63 -21.05 -17.12
N MET A 359 18.70 -20.02 -17.95
CA MET A 359 19.29 -20.05 -19.28
C MET A 359 20.59 -19.25 -19.26
N VAL A 360 21.71 -19.91 -19.51
CA VAL A 360 23.04 -19.27 -19.58
C VAL A 360 23.34 -18.96 -21.04
N ILE A 361 23.57 -17.69 -21.35
CA ILE A 361 23.81 -17.19 -22.69
C ILE A 361 25.21 -16.58 -22.74
N ALA A 362 26.02 -17.01 -23.71
CA ALA A 362 27.33 -16.39 -23.93
C ALA A 362 27.17 -14.95 -24.44
N LYS A 363 27.89 -13.99 -23.85
CA LYS A 363 27.85 -12.59 -24.28
C LYS A 363 28.28 -12.40 -25.73
N SER A 364 29.13 -13.27 -26.25
CA SER A 364 29.51 -13.30 -27.68
C SER A 364 28.30 -13.55 -28.60
N ASP A 365 27.32 -14.29 -28.10
CA ASP A 365 26.13 -14.70 -28.86
C ASP A 365 25.00 -13.67 -28.71
N VAL A 366 25.12 -12.70 -27.80
CA VAL A 366 24.13 -11.63 -27.60
C VAL A 366 24.26 -10.59 -28.71
N GLU A 367 23.15 -10.34 -29.38
CA GLU A 367 23.00 -9.24 -30.34
C GLU A 367 22.41 -8.01 -29.65
N GLN A 368 21.35 -8.18 -28.86
CA GLN A 368 20.68 -7.09 -28.19
C GLN A 368 20.03 -7.55 -26.87
N ILE A 369 20.01 -6.65 -25.88
CA ILE A 369 19.23 -6.80 -24.66
C ILE A 369 18.31 -5.60 -24.56
N GLN A 370 17.01 -5.83 -24.37
CA GLN A 370 16.00 -4.79 -24.21
C GLN A 370 15.18 -5.05 -22.94
N PRO A 371 14.70 -4.01 -22.24
CA PRO A 371 13.67 -4.17 -21.22
C PRO A 371 12.42 -4.86 -21.79
N ASP A 372 11.76 -5.66 -20.96
CA ASP A 372 10.49 -6.27 -21.28
C ASP A 372 9.44 -5.88 -20.24
N ALA A 373 8.31 -5.33 -20.71
CA ALA A 373 7.18 -4.96 -19.88
C ALA A 373 6.36 -6.17 -19.39
N THR A 374 6.70 -7.39 -19.83
CA THR A 374 6.08 -8.63 -19.35
C THR A 374 6.69 -9.08 -18.02
N SER A 375 5.85 -9.63 -17.14
CA SER A 375 6.31 -10.22 -15.88
C SER A 375 6.77 -11.67 -16.10
N ILE A 376 7.82 -12.09 -15.39
CA ILE A 376 8.14 -13.52 -15.28
C ILE A 376 7.13 -14.28 -14.41
N MET A 377 6.40 -13.58 -13.54
CA MET A 377 5.33 -14.18 -12.73
C MET A 377 4.17 -14.50 -13.66
N PRO A 378 3.76 -15.78 -13.77
CA PRO A 378 2.70 -16.18 -14.69
C PRO A 378 1.36 -15.52 -14.35
N ALA A 379 0.55 -15.19 -15.36
CA ALA A 379 -0.84 -14.82 -15.16
C ALA A 379 -1.71 -16.06 -14.89
N GLY A 380 -2.88 -15.88 -14.28
CA GLY A 380 -3.85 -16.96 -14.08
C GLY A 380 -3.51 -17.95 -12.95
N LEU A 381 -2.60 -17.57 -12.03
CA LEU A 381 -2.18 -18.43 -10.91
C LEU A 381 -3.34 -18.85 -9.98
N LEU A 382 -4.43 -18.07 -9.95
CA LEU A 382 -5.61 -18.38 -9.14
C LEU A 382 -6.62 -19.30 -9.85
N GLU A 383 -6.55 -19.49 -11.17
CA GLU A 383 -7.50 -20.30 -11.94
C GLU A 383 -7.68 -21.74 -11.41
N PRO A 384 -6.61 -22.44 -10.97
CA PRO A 384 -6.74 -23.79 -10.40
C PRO A 384 -7.43 -23.84 -9.04
N LEU A 385 -7.54 -22.70 -8.33
CA LEU A 385 -8.03 -22.65 -6.97
C LEU A 385 -9.56 -22.54 -6.89
N THR A 386 -10.17 -22.96 -5.78
CA THR A 386 -11.53 -22.59 -5.37
C THR A 386 -11.55 -21.22 -4.67
N LEU A 387 -12.74 -20.67 -4.42
CA LEU A 387 -12.84 -19.39 -3.71
C LEU A 387 -12.33 -19.54 -2.27
N GLU A 388 -12.64 -20.67 -1.65
CA GLU A 388 -12.19 -21.03 -0.30
C GLU A 388 -10.67 -21.17 -0.25
N GLU A 389 -10.06 -21.82 -1.25
CA GLU A 389 -8.60 -21.92 -1.38
C GLU A 389 -7.94 -20.55 -1.59
N ILE A 390 -8.56 -19.64 -2.36
CA ILE A 390 -8.06 -18.25 -2.51
C ILE A 390 -8.13 -17.52 -1.17
N VAL A 391 -9.24 -17.63 -0.45
CA VAL A 391 -9.38 -17.01 0.88
C VAL A 391 -8.32 -17.55 1.85
N ALA A 392 -8.08 -18.87 1.86
CA ALA A 392 -7.04 -19.50 2.67
C ALA A 392 -5.63 -19.04 2.27
N LEU A 393 -5.33 -18.94 0.97
CA LEU A 393 -4.06 -18.43 0.45
C LEU A 393 -3.77 -17.00 0.95
N PHE A 394 -4.77 -16.11 0.87
CA PHE A 394 -4.60 -14.74 1.33
C PHE A 394 -4.55 -14.64 2.85
N ALA A 395 -5.31 -15.47 3.59
CA ALA A 395 -5.22 -15.54 5.06
C ALA A 395 -3.81 -15.97 5.48
N TYR A 396 -3.24 -16.98 4.81
CA TYR A 396 -1.89 -17.46 5.04
C TYR A 396 -0.84 -16.38 4.83
N MET A 397 -0.86 -15.68 3.69
CA MET A 397 0.08 -14.59 3.41
C MET A 397 -0.06 -13.38 4.34
N GLN A 398 -1.20 -13.25 5.03
CA GLN A 398 -1.43 -12.17 5.99
C GLN A 398 -0.85 -12.47 7.38
N HIS A 399 -0.69 -13.75 7.70
CA HIS A 399 -0.18 -14.23 8.98
C HIS A 399 1.23 -14.79 8.79
N PRO A 400 2.27 -13.93 8.80
CA PRO A 400 3.64 -14.40 8.78
C PRO A 400 3.86 -15.43 9.90
N PRO A 401 4.57 -16.54 9.65
CA PRO A 401 4.97 -17.43 10.72
C PRO A 401 5.84 -16.65 11.71
N GLU A 402 5.67 -16.91 13.01
CA GLU A 402 6.52 -16.31 14.04
C GLU A 402 7.99 -16.59 13.74
N PRO A 403 8.87 -15.57 13.84
CA PRO A 403 10.31 -15.79 13.67
C PRO A 403 10.76 -16.80 14.73
N ARG A 404 11.39 -17.90 14.28
CA ARG A 404 11.98 -18.90 15.17
C ARG A 404 13.27 -18.42 15.79
#